data_AF-A0A445LWP1-F1
#
_entry.id   AF-A0A445LWP1-F1
#
_cell.length_a   1.000
_cell.length_b   1.000
_cell.length_c   1.000
_cell.angle_alpha   90.00
_cell.angle_beta   90.00
_cell.angle_gamma   90.00
#
_symmetry.space_group_name_H-M   'P 1'
#
loop_
_entity.id
_entity.type
_entity.pdbx_description
1 polymer ?
#
loop_
_entity_poly.entity_id
_entity_poly.type
_entity_poly.pdbx_seq_one_letter_code
_entity_poly.pdbx_strand_id
1 'polypeptide(L)'
;MARVVDKIKLIDGSREALKLSVRITDLWFIGIPEKSEHAEMVVVDYDGDEMHVVCKQDQLKSRKADLKENLTYVMHNFKVIKNDGKFRVCDHEYKLCFTGVTVVRQSDMEHLPFRKFRFVDFSSVIAGHFQIGLLVDERPIVILLTHARIKEAQGSYSSSVSNSFKASKLMINDLVLEIQEFRERYFGNVSGSSQLSSKDAFLSKAEVKNISQINATSEVIKSNVSFFKQEIVCVTVAKITTIVMDNYSWCYPACDQCYKKVDIEIVPFTCLCGKENDQPVLRYRVEVMVNHKGEQTKFFIWDREYAQLIGQSADEVNKLKIEDGDVDLNVSPQALDRLLGCFLAFKVKVQPRFRNSVVLKYSDESDLINVVLDMIPDSEQSVFVTGDHDPLLRIPLTPTKRVSFDELDDE
;
A
#
# COMPACT_ATOMS: atom_id res chain seq x y z
N MET A 1 -26.03 -5.92 -43.63
CA MET A 1 -26.00 -4.65 -42.86
C MET A 1 -24.86 -4.73 -41.84
N ALA A 2 -24.03 -3.69 -41.74
CA ALA A 2 -22.95 -3.66 -40.76
C ALA A 2 -23.52 -3.45 -39.34
N ARG A 3 -22.91 -4.06 -38.31
CA ARG A 3 -23.32 -3.83 -36.92
C ARG A 3 -23.13 -2.35 -36.53
N VAL A 4 -24.14 -1.82 -35.85
CA VAL A 4 -24.11 -0.49 -35.21
C VAL A 4 -23.13 -0.54 -34.03
N VAL A 5 -22.53 0.60 -33.68
CA VAL A 5 -21.64 0.71 -32.52
C VAL A 5 -22.49 0.66 -31.24
N ASP A 6 -22.15 -0.25 -30.33
CA ASP A 6 -22.76 -0.39 -29.02
C ASP A 6 -22.18 0.66 -28.05
N LYS A 7 -22.99 1.13 -27.10
CA LYS A 7 -22.56 2.04 -26.03
C LYS A 7 -22.12 1.24 -24.80
N ILE A 8 -21.06 1.66 -24.13
CA ILE A 8 -20.51 0.93 -22.97
C ILE A 8 -21.58 0.77 -21.88
N LYS A 9 -22.27 1.87 -21.54
CA LYS A 9 -23.30 1.90 -20.50
C LYS A 9 -24.48 0.94 -20.71
N LEU A 10 -24.71 0.48 -21.94
CA LEU A 10 -25.81 -0.42 -22.29
C LEU A 10 -25.39 -1.90 -22.27
N ILE A 11 -24.14 -2.21 -21.91
CA ILE A 11 -23.65 -3.59 -21.86
C ILE A 11 -24.12 -4.23 -20.54
N ASP A 12 -25.02 -5.19 -20.65
CA ASP A 12 -25.68 -5.87 -19.53
C ASP A 12 -25.32 -7.36 -19.43
N GLY A 13 -24.39 -7.83 -20.24
CA GLY A 13 -23.98 -9.24 -20.31
C GLY A 13 -24.86 -10.14 -21.18
N SER A 14 -25.96 -9.65 -21.75
CA SER A 14 -26.86 -10.45 -22.61
C SER A 14 -26.30 -10.75 -24.01
N ARG A 15 -25.27 -10.00 -24.44
CA ARG A 15 -24.70 -10.05 -25.79
C ARG A 15 -23.16 -10.10 -25.75
N GLU A 16 -22.56 -11.08 -26.42
CA GLU A 16 -21.10 -11.17 -26.62
C GLU A 16 -20.64 -10.53 -27.94
N ALA A 17 -21.58 -10.33 -28.86
CA ALA A 17 -21.35 -9.86 -30.21
C ALA A 17 -21.35 -8.32 -30.28
N LEU A 18 -20.52 -7.68 -29.46
CA LEU A 18 -20.41 -6.23 -29.33
C LEU A 18 -19.49 -5.60 -30.39
N LYS A 19 -19.77 -4.36 -30.76
CA LYS A 19 -18.90 -3.48 -31.56
C LYS A 19 -18.71 -2.15 -30.83
N LEU A 20 -17.49 -1.84 -30.43
CA LEU A 20 -17.17 -0.63 -29.67
C LEU A 20 -16.24 0.28 -30.47
N SER A 21 -16.44 1.59 -30.35
CA SER A 21 -15.52 2.63 -30.84
C SER A 21 -14.98 3.36 -29.62
N VAL A 22 -13.71 3.14 -29.30
CA VAL A 22 -13.16 3.49 -27.98
C VAL A 22 -11.74 4.03 -28.05
N ARG A 23 -11.35 4.81 -27.05
CA ARG A 23 -9.96 5.16 -26.76
C ARG A 23 -9.45 4.27 -25.64
N ILE A 24 -8.23 3.74 -25.77
CA ILE A 24 -7.54 3.09 -24.64
C ILE A 24 -6.98 4.22 -23.75
N THR A 25 -7.49 4.37 -22.54
CA THR A 25 -7.07 5.44 -21.60
C THR A 25 -5.99 5.00 -20.63
N ASP A 26 -5.85 3.69 -20.41
CA ASP A 26 -4.86 3.08 -19.54
C ASP A 26 -4.60 1.64 -20.04
N LEU A 27 -3.34 1.21 -20.11
CA LEU A 27 -2.89 -0.09 -20.59
C LEU A 27 -1.69 -0.56 -19.79
N TRP A 28 -1.83 -1.70 -19.12
CA TRP A 28 -0.75 -2.30 -18.36
C TRP A 28 -0.65 -3.80 -18.63
N PHE A 29 0.54 -4.35 -18.36
CA PHE A 29 0.86 -5.75 -18.55
C PHE A 29 1.10 -6.41 -17.19
N ILE A 30 0.49 -7.58 -16.98
CA ILE A 30 0.61 -8.34 -15.74
C ILE A 30 1.17 -9.71 -16.07
N GLY A 31 2.15 -10.16 -15.28
CA GLY A 31 2.77 -11.49 -15.43
C GLY A 31 4.21 -11.40 -15.93
N ILE A 32 4.75 -12.54 -16.35
CA ILE A 32 6.12 -12.64 -16.85
C ILE A 32 6.08 -12.50 -18.38
N PRO A 33 6.81 -11.54 -18.98
CA PRO A 33 6.88 -11.37 -20.42
C PRO A 33 7.15 -12.70 -21.13
N GLU A 34 6.40 -12.95 -22.21
CA GLU A 34 6.47 -14.15 -23.07
C GLU A 34 6.09 -15.50 -22.42
N LYS A 35 6.13 -15.62 -21.08
CA LYS A 35 5.79 -16.85 -20.33
C LYS A 35 4.35 -16.92 -19.83
N SER A 36 3.82 -15.84 -19.25
CA SER A 36 2.47 -15.80 -18.66
C SER A 36 1.83 -14.40 -18.65
N GLU A 37 2.30 -13.51 -19.52
CA GLU A 37 1.86 -12.11 -19.57
C GLU A 37 0.47 -11.98 -20.19
N HIS A 38 -0.40 -11.20 -19.55
CA HIS A 38 -1.64 -10.70 -20.12
C HIS A 38 -1.69 -9.17 -20.04
N ALA A 39 -2.46 -8.55 -20.93
CA ALA A 39 -2.68 -7.11 -20.89
C ALA A 39 -4.05 -6.82 -20.27
N GLU A 40 -4.11 -5.77 -19.48
CA GLU A 40 -5.36 -5.20 -18.98
C GLU A 40 -5.40 -3.73 -19.39
N MET A 41 -6.59 -3.24 -19.70
CA MET A 41 -6.75 -1.88 -20.20
C MET A 41 -8.10 -1.28 -19.80
N VAL A 42 -8.14 0.03 -19.65
CA VAL A 42 -9.38 0.80 -19.55
C VAL A 42 -9.68 1.41 -20.91
N VAL A 43 -10.91 1.24 -21.37
CA VAL A 43 -11.40 1.85 -22.61
C VAL A 43 -12.54 2.80 -22.30
N VAL A 44 -12.63 3.89 -23.06
CA VAL A 44 -13.70 4.90 -22.94
C VAL A 44 -14.41 5.09 -24.28
N ASP A 45 -15.74 5.16 -24.25
CA ASP A 45 -16.55 5.47 -25.42
C ASP A 45 -16.81 6.99 -25.57
N TYR A 46 -17.65 7.36 -26.54
CA TYR A 46 -17.97 8.76 -26.83
C TYR A 46 -18.67 9.48 -25.67
N ASP A 47 -19.49 8.77 -24.90
CA ASP A 47 -20.25 9.35 -23.80
C ASP A 47 -19.38 9.50 -22.53
N GLY A 48 -18.14 9.00 -22.56
CA GLY A 48 -17.19 9.03 -21.44
C GLY A 48 -17.39 7.88 -20.46
N ASP A 49 -18.16 6.85 -20.85
CA ASP A 49 -18.36 5.65 -20.04
C ASP A 49 -17.13 4.73 -20.19
N GLU A 50 -16.62 4.25 -19.06
CA GLU A 50 -15.39 3.46 -18.99
C GLU A 50 -15.68 1.98 -18.74
N MET A 51 -14.89 1.11 -19.36
CA MET A 51 -14.98 -0.33 -19.15
C MET A 51 -13.59 -0.95 -19.10
N HIS A 52 -13.44 -1.93 -18.20
CA HIS A 52 -12.24 -2.73 -18.10
C HIS A 52 -12.23 -3.82 -19.19
N VAL A 53 -11.11 -3.98 -19.88
CA VAL A 53 -10.89 -4.99 -20.91
C VAL A 53 -9.62 -5.79 -20.63
N VAL A 54 -9.71 -7.10 -20.75
CA VAL A 54 -8.60 -8.05 -20.48
C VAL A 54 -8.22 -8.78 -21.76
N CYS A 55 -6.93 -8.77 -22.11
CA CYS A 55 -6.35 -9.54 -23.21
C CYS A 55 -5.39 -10.60 -22.65
N LYS A 56 -5.86 -11.85 -22.60
CA LYS A 56 -5.09 -13.00 -22.13
C LYS A 56 -3.87 -13.28 -23.01
N GLN A 57 -2.91 -14.02 -22.46
CA GLN A 57 -1.62 -14.32 -23.09
C GLN A 57 -1.74 -14.91 -24.50
N ASP A 58 -2.69 -15.83 -24.70
CA ASP A 58 -2.94 -16.50 -25.97
C ASP A 58 -3.31 -15.52 -27.09
N GLN A 59 -4.01 -14.43 -26.74
CA GLN A 59 -4.41 -13.37 -27.67
C GLN A 59 -3.41 -12.21 -27.72
N LEU A 60 -2.57 -12.04 -26.68
CA LEU A 60 -1.66 -10.92 -26.56
C LEU A 60 -0.49 -11.00 -27.55
N LYS A 61 0.08 -12.20 -27.77
CA LYS A 61 1.30 -12.38 -28.58
C LYS A 61 1.20 -11.76 -29.98
N SER A 62 0.04 -11.87 -30.64
CA SER A 62 -0.17 -11.37 -32.00
C SER A 62 -0.55 -9.88 -32.06
N ARG A 63 -0.87 -9.24 -30.93
CA ARG A 63 -1.50 -7.90 -30.89
C ARG A 63 -0.78 -6.90 -30.00
N LYS A 64 0.25 -7.33 -29.25
CA LYS A 64 0.95 -6.48 -28.27
C LYS A 64 1.47 -5.17 -28.89
N ALA A 65 1.98 -5.21 -30.12
CA ALA A 65 2.49 -4.03 -30.81
C ALA A 65 1.41 -3.04 -31.25
N ASP A 66 0.17 -3.52 -31.43
CA ASP A 66 -0.97 -2.74 -31.93
C ASP A 66 -1.70 -2.00 -30.80
N LEU A 67 -1.63 -2.50 -29.57
CA LEU A 67 -2.30 -1.93 -28.41
C LEU A 67 -1.42 -0.84 -27.79
N LYS A 68 -1.88 0.41 -27.88
CA LYS A 68 -1.21 1.59 -27.30
C LYS A 68 -2.22 2.50 -26.62
N GLU A 69 -1.82 3.03 -25.47
CA GLU A 69 -2.56 4.07 -24.75
C GLU A 69 -2.78 5.31 -25.61
N ASN A 70 -3.85 6.04 -25.33
CA ASN A 70 -4.30 7.27 -25.96
C ASN A 70 -4.68 7.17 -27.45
N LEU A 71 -4.49 6.01 -28.07
CA LEU A 71 -4.97 5.73 -29.43
C LEU A 71 -6.42 5.22 -29.42
N THR A 72 -7.06 5.35 -30.58
CA THR A 72 -8.47 5.05 -30.78
C THR A 72 -8.66 3.82 -31.67
N TYR A 73 -9.65 3.00 -31.33
CA TYR A 73 -9.86 1.69 -31.94
C TYR A 73 -11.33 1.40 -32.13
N VAL A 74 -11.64 0.71 -33.24
CA VAL A 74 -12.89 -0.02 -33.41
C VAL A 74 -12.62 -1.47 -33.07
N MET A 75 -13.30 -1.96 -32.03
CA MET A 75 -13.12 -3.30 -31.51
C MET A 75 -14.42 -4.11 -31.58
N HIS A 76 -14.32 -5.41 -31.87
CA HIS A 76 -15.47 -6.29 -32.03
C HIS A 76 -15.26 -7.63 -31.33
N ASN A 77 -16.39 -8.28 -31.00
CA ASN A 77 -16.49 -9.65 -30.50
C ASN A 77 -15.71 -9.86 -29.21
N PHE A 78 -16.41 -9.83 -28.09
CA PHE A 78 -15.80 -9.94 -26.77
C PHE A 78 -16.55 -10.97 -25.96
N LYS A 79 -15.84 -11.61 -25.04
CA LYS A 79 -16.52 -12.29 -23.96
C LYS A 79 -16.87 -11.26 -22.88
N VAL A 80 -18.15 -11.13 -22.55
CA VAL A 80 -18.60 -10.27 -21.46
C VAL A 80 -18.56 -11.09 -20.17
N ILE A 81 -17.92 -10.56 -19.13
CA ILE A 81 -17.72 -11.25 -17.85
C ILE A 81 -18.14 -10.30 -16.73
N LYS A 82 -18.75 -10.83 -15.68
CA LYS A 82 -19.07 -10.04 -14.50
C LYS A 82 -17.78 -9.44 -13.91
N ASN A 83 -17.85 -8.17 -13.54
CA ASN A 83 -16.77 -7.44 -12.89
C ASN A 83 -16.97 -7.51 -11.36
N ASP A 84 -16.94 -8.72 -10.81
CA ASP A 84 -17.14 -9.05 -9.39
C ASP A 84 -15.82 -9.38 -8.68
N GLY A 85 -14.70 -9.00 -9.28
CA GLY A 85 -13.38 -9.16 -8.70
C GLY A 85 -13.23 -8.35 -7.40
N LYS A 86 -12.40 -8.86 -6.48
CA LYS A 86 -12.07 -8.17 -5.21
C LYS A 86 -11.51 -6.76 -5.41
N PHE A 87 -10.87 -6.52 -6.56
CA PHE A 87 -10.40 -5.23 -7.03
C PHE A 87 -10.97 -4.99 -8.43
N ARG A 88 -11.62 -3.85 -8.62
CA ARG A 88 -12.23 -3.41 -9.87
C ARG A 88 -11.52 -2.15 -10.35
N VAL A 89 -11.17 -2.14 -11.62
CA VAL A 89 -10.52 -0.97 -12.25
C VAL A 89 -11.55 0.08 -12.63
N CYS A 90 -12.74 -0.37 -13.04
CA CYS A 90 -13.87 0.49 -13.42
C CYS A 90 -15.11 0.09 -12.62
N ASP A 91 -16.03 1.04 -12.43
CA ASP A 91 -17.30 0.84 -11.72
C ASP A 91 -18.31 -0.03 -12.49
N HIS A 92 -18.10 -0.19 -13.80
CA HIS A 92 -19.01 -0.93 -14.68
C HIS A 92 -19.23 -2.37 -14.18
N GLU A 93 -20.49 -2.84 -14.17
CA GLU A 93 -20.87 -4.16 -13.62
C GLU A 93 -20.21 -5.34 -14.37
N TYR A 94 -19.85 -5.10 -15.63
CA TYR A 94 -19.20 -6.06 -16.51
C TYR A 94 -17.83 -5.56 -16.98
N LYS A 95 -16.96 -6.51 -17.31
CA LYS A 95 -15.69 -6.30 -18.01
C LYS A 95 -15.63 -7.16 -19.28
N LEU A 96 -14.82 -6.76 -20.24
CA LEU A 96 -14.64 -7.50 -21.50
C LEU A 96 -13.37 -8.35 -21.44
N CYS A 97 -13.39 -9.49 -22.13
CA CYS A 97 -12.22 -10.30 -22.37
C CYS A 97 -12.08 -10.54 -23.87
N PHE A 98 -10.87 -10.40 -24.38
CA PHE A 98 -10.57 -10.80 -25.75
C PHE A 98 -10.75 -12.31 -25.91
N THR A 99 -11.12 -12.69 -27.12
CA THR A 99 -11.35 -14.06 -27.59
C THR A 99 -10.57 -14.27 -28.88
N GLY A 100 -10.45 -15.53 -29.34
CA GLY A 100 -9.79 -15.85 -30.61
C GLY A 100 -10.37 -15.15 -31.85
N VAL A 101 -11.60 -14.62 -31.75
CA VAL A 101 -12.31 -13.92 -32.83
C VAL A 101 -12.50 -12.42 -32.58
N THR A 102 -11.87 -11.88 -31.54
CA THR A 102 -11.87 -10.44 -31.28
C THR A 102 -11.16 -9.72 -32.43
N VAL A 103 -11.79 -8.68 -32.96
CA VAL A 103 -11.18 -7.82 -33.98
C VAL A 103 -10.82 -6.51 -33.32
N VAL A 104 -9.59 -6.05 -33.52
CA VAL A 104 -9.10 -4.75 -33.04
C VAL A 104 -8.54 -4.04 -34.25
N ARG A 105 -9.06 -2.86 -34.57
CA ARG A 105 -8.57 -2.02 -35.67
C ARG A 105 -8.38 -0.62 -35.14
N GLN A 106 -7.16 -0.10 -35.23
CA GLN A 106 -6.93 1.30 -34.97
C GLN A 106 -7.73 2.14 -35.99
N SER A 107 -8.36 3.21 -35.51
CA SER A 107 -9.13 4.14 -36.33
C SER A 107 -9.07 5.50 -35.66
N ASP A 108 -8.70 6.54 -36.40
CA ASP A 108 -8.58 7.88 -35.84
C ASP A 108 -9.96 8.46 -35.55
N MET A 109 -10.22 8.75 -34.26
CA MET A 109 -11.50 9.24 -33.76
C MET A 109 -11.25 10.39 -32.77
N GLU A 110 -11.10 11.59 -33.30
CA GLU A 110 -10.77 12.80 -32.51
C GLU A 110 -11.82 13.14 -31.44
N HIS A 111 -13.08 12.77 -31.68
CA HIS A 111 -14.22 13.07 -30.83
C HIS A 111 -14.30 12.24 -29.55
N LEU A 112 -13.52 11.16 -29.43
CA LEU A 112 -13.50 10.38 -28.21
C LEU A 112 -12.81 11.16 -27.08
N PRO A 113 -13.34 11.12 -25.84
CA PRO A 113 -12.76 11.85 -24.72
C PRO A 113 -11.41 11.27 -24.31
N PHE A 114 -10.53 12.12 -23.79
CA PHE A 114 -9.30 11.67 -23.11
C PHE A 114 -9.64 11.27 -21.67
N ARG A 115 -8.71 10.56 -21.01
CA ARG A 115 -8.86 10.10 -19.63
C ARG A 115 -9.36 11.24 -18.73
N LYS A 116 -10.48 11.01 -18.04
CA LYS A 116 -11.06 11.98 -17.12
C LYS A 116 -10.80 11.52 -15.69
N PHE A 117 -9.98 12.27 -14.95
CA PHE A 117 -9.72 11.98 -13.55
C PHE A 117 -11.01 12.19 -12.73
N ARG A 118 -11.45 11.14 -12.03
CA ARG A 118 -12.49 11.23 -10.99
C ARG A 118 -11.81 11.40 -9.65
N PHE A 119 -11.70 12.65 -9.21
CA PHE A 119 -11.20 12.95 -7.88
C PHE A 119 -12.27 12.66 -6.84
N VAL A 120 -11.90 11.96 -5.77
CA VAL A 120 -12.73 11.78 -4.58
C VAL A 120 -12.28 12.82 -3.55
N ASP A 121 -13.24 13.43 -2.85
CA ASP A 121 -12.91 14.39 -1.79
C ASP A 121 -12.09 13.70 -0.68
N PHE A 122 -11.06 14.39 -0.20
CA PHE A 122 -10.16 13.85 0.82
C PHE A 122 -10.93 13.48 2.10
N SER A 123 -11.98 14.24 2.44
CA SER A 123 -12.84 13.99 3.58
C SER A 123 -13.62 12.67 3.42
N SER A 124 -14.06 12.34 2.20
CA SER A 124 -14.73 11.06 1.91
C SER A 124 -13.77 9.87 2.01
N VAL A 125 -12.49 10.06 1.68
CA VAL A 125 -11.45 9.04 1.85
C VAL A 125 -11.17 8.78 3.33
N ILE A 126 -11.00 9.84 4.14
CA ILE A 126 -10.79 9.71 5.59
C ILE A 126 -12.01 9.08 6.27
N ALA A 127 -13.23 9.49 5.88
CA ALA A 127 -14.47 8.96 6.43
C ALA A 127 -14.80 7.52 5.97
N GLY A 128 -14.03 6.93 5.05
CA GLY A 128 -14.32 5.60 4.51
C GLY A 128 -15.54 5.56 3.57
N HIS A 129 -16.02 6.70 3.10
CA HIS A 129 -17.20 6.84 2.24
C HIS A 129 -16.83 6.69 0.75
N PHE A 130 -16.21 5.58 0.37
CA PHE A 130 -15.88 5.25 -1.01
C PHE A 130 -16.16 3.77 -1.30
N GLN A 131 -16.37 3.40 -2.57
CA GLN A 131 -16.58 1.99 -2.92
C GLN A 131 -15.31 1.18 -2.66
N ILE A 132 -15.37 0.32 -1.64
CA ILE A 132 -14.29 -0.60 -1.27
C ILE A 132 -13.98 -1.51 -2.46
N GLY A 133 -12.74 -1.48 -2.94
CA GLY A 133 -12.26 -2.32 -4.03
C GLY A 133 -12.06 -1.60 -5.37
N LEU A 134 -12.29 -0.29 -5.48
CA LEU A 134 -11.85 0.49 -6.63
C LEU A 134 -10.36 0.85 -6.47
N LEU A 135 -9.54 0.58 -7.48
CA LEU A 135 -8.12 0.97 -7.45
C LEU A 135 -8.00 2.49 -7.61
N VAL A 136 -7.35 3.15 -6.64
CA VAL A 136 -6.95 4.57 -6.74
C VAL A 136 -5.50 4.57 -7.25
N ASP A 137 -5.25 5.34 -8.32
CA ASP A 137 -3.92 5.48 -8.91
C ASP A 137 -2.95 6.06 -7.86
N GLU A 138 -1.94 5.27 -7.44
CA GLU A 138 -0.92 5.69 -6.47
C GLU A 138 0.19 6.54 -7.10
N ARG A 139 0.12 6.84 -8.41
CA ARG A 139 1.09 7.71 -9.08
C ARG A 139 0.89 9.17 -8.66
N PRO A 140 1.95 9.90 -8.22
CA PRO A 140 1.83 11.31 -7.85
C PRO A 140 1.31 12.14 -9.02
N ILE A 141 0.18 12.82 -8.82
CA ILE A 141 -0.39 13.75 -9.80
C ILE A 141 0.36 15.07 -9.66
N VAL A 142 1.03 15.51 -10.74
CA VAL A 142 1.68 16.82 -10.78
C VAL A 142 0.75 17.81 -11.46
N ILE A 143 0.48 18.90 -10.77
CA ILE A 143 -0.42 19.96 -11.21
C ILE A 143 0.40 21.25 -11.38
N LEU A 144 0.43 21.79 -12.60
CA LEU A 144 0.97 23.12 -12.88
C LEU A 144 -0.19 24.09 -13.04
N LEU A 145 -0.22 25.12 -12.19
CA LEU A 145 -1.25 26.14 -12.19
C LEU A 145 -0.63 27.51 -12.48
N THR A 146 -1.13 28.19 -13.51
CA THR A 146 -0.68 29.54 -13.90
C THR A 146 -1.67 30.61 -13.47
N HIS A 147 -1.16 31.79 -13.11
CA HIS A 147 -1.98 32.97 -12.77
C HIS A 147 -3.04 32.72 -11.69
N ALA A 148 -2.65 32.00 -10.61
CA ALA A 148 -3.54 31.73 -9.49
C ALA A 148 -3.56 32.87 -8.47
N ARG A 149 -4.70 33.08 -7.80
CA ARG A 149 -4.78 34.00 -6.67
C ARG A 149 -4.64 33.23 -5.37
N ILE A 150 -3.65 33.63 -4.58
CA ILE A 150 -3.50 33.18 -3.20
C ILE A 150 -4.47 33.98 -2.33
N LYS A 151 -5.30 33.26 -1.57
CA LYS A 151 -6.12 33.80 -0.50
C LYS A 151 -5.40 33.50 0.81
N GLU A 152 -5.10 34.54 1.56
CA GLU A 152 -4.49 34.42 2.89
C GLU A 152 -5.45 33.74 3.87
N ALA A 153 -4.90 33.09 4.89
CA ALA A 153 -5.66 32.46 5.94
C ALA A 153 -6.55 33.49 6.66
N GLN A 154 -7.82 33.15 6.87
CA GLN A 154 -8.77 33.98 7.61
C GLN A 154 -9.50 33.13 8.65
N GLY A 155 -9.24 33.42 9.93
CA GLY A 155 -9.80 32.66 11.05
C GLY A 155 -9.33 31.21 11.05
N SER A 156 -10.27 30.26 11.07
CA SER A 156 -10.00 28.82 11.03
C SER A 156 -9.70 28.26 9.63
N TYR A 157 -9.83 29.08 8.58
CA TYR A 157 -9.59 28.64 7.21
C TYR A 157 -8.13 28.87 6.80
N SER A 158 -7.48 27.81 6.35
CA SER A 158 -6.10 27.83 5.85
C SER A 158 -5.99 28.63 4.54
N SER A 159 -4.77 29.09 4.24
CA SER A 159 -4.45 29.74 2.97
C SER A 159 -4.87 28.85 1.80
N SER A 160 -5.58 29.43 0.83
CA SER A 160 -6.14 28.69 -0.30
C SER A 160 -5.78 29.34 -1.62
N VAL A 161 -5.76 28.54 -2.68
CA VAL A 161 -5.52 29.01 -4.04
C VAL A 161 -6.85 29.03 -4.77
N SER A 162 -7.14 30.15 -5.46
CA SER A 162 -8.39 30.35 -6.20
C SER A 162 -8.12 30.86 -7.60
N ASN A 163 -9.08 30.64 -8.50
CA ASN A 163 -9.02 31.19 -9.85
C ASN A 163 -9.07 32.73 -9.76
N SER A 164 -8.10 33.39 -10.38
CA SER A 164 -7.98 34.85 -10.38
C SER A 164 -8.38 35.49 -11.70
N PHE A 165 -8.29 34.77 -12.82
CA PHE A 165 -8.36 35.35 -14.17
C PHE A 165 -8.89 34.33 -15.18
N LYS A 166 -9.56 34.81 -16.24
CA LYS A 166 -9.92 33.96 -17.40
C LYS A 166 -8.71 33.33 -18.11
N ALA A 167 -7.49 33.78 -17.79
CA ALA A 167 -6.23 33.28 -18.33
C ALA A 167 -5.54 32.22 -17.45
N SER A 168 -6.10 31.87 -16.28
CA SER A 168 -5.53 30.80 -15.44
C SER A 168 -5.61 29.46 -16.17
N LYS A 169 -4.47 28.80 -16.36
CA LYS A 169 -4.40 27.45 -16.96
C LYS A 169 -4.01 26.44 -15.89
N LEU A 170 -4.74 25.33 -15.85
CA LEU A 170 -4.47 24.17 -15.02
C LEU A 170 -4.00 23.05 -15.94
N MET A 171 -2.77 22.58 -15.73
CA MET A 171 -2.14 21.52 -16.49
C MET A 171 -1.89 20.35 -15.54
N ILE A 172 -2.35 19.15 -15.89
CA ILE A 172 -2.27 17.97 -15.02
C ILE A 172 -1.46 16.93 -15.77
N ASN A 173 -0.26 16.62 -15.27
CA ASN A 173 0.64 15.64 -15.85
C ASN A 173 1.05 15.90 -17.32
N ASP A 174 0.88 17.12 -17.81
CA ASP A 174 1.28 17.51 -19.17
C ASP A 174 2.79 17.33 -19.39
N LEU A 175 3.17 16.99 -20.62
CA LEU A 175 4.57 16.83 -21.04
C LEU A 175 5.22 18.19 -21.31
N VAL A 176 5.22 19.06 -20.30
CA VAL A 176 5.96 20.32 -20.31
C VAL A 176 7.25 20.18 -19.51
N LEU A 177 8.27 20.92 -19.93
CA LEU A 177 9.63 20.83 -19.39
C LEU A 177 9.62 21.03 -17.87
N GLU A 178 8.80 21.94 -17.37
CA GLU A 178 8.67 22.26 -15.94
C GLU A 178 8.09 21.11 -15.12
N ILE A 179 7.13 20.34 -15.67
CA ILE A 179 6.57 19.15 -15.02
C ILE A 179 7.60 18.01 -15.07
N GLN A 180 8.34 17.86 -16.17
CA GLN A 180 9.41 16.86 -16.30
C GLN A 180 10.53 17.14 -15.31
N GLU A 181 11.05 18.37 -15.25
CA GLU A 181 12.05 18.77 -14.28
C GLU A 181 11.56 18.66 -12.83
N PHE A 182 10.28 18.98 -12.56
CA PHE A 182 9.71 18.82 -11.22
C PHE A 182 9.65 17.34 -10.82
N ARG A 183 9.26 16.46 -11.76
CA ARG A 183 9.31 15.00 -11.54
C ARG A 183 10.73 14.53 -11.30
N GLU A 184 11.69 14.93 -12.13
CA GLU A 184 13.09 14.55 -11.97
C GLU A 184 13.68 15.07 -10.66
N ARG A 185 13.31 16.28 -10.21
CA ARG A 185 13.69 16.80 -8.90
C ARG A 185 13.01 16.06 -7.75
N TYR A 186 11.72 15.76 -7.85
CA TYR A 186 10.97 15.09 -6.79
C TYR A 186 11.34 13.61 -6.62
N PHE A 187 11.58 12.92 -7.74
CA PHE A 187 11.98 11.50 -7.76
C PHE A 187 13.50 11.30 -7.72
N GLY A 188 14.30 12.30 -8.12
CA GLY A 188 15.77 12.29 -8.09
C GLY A 188 16.38 12.87 -6.80
N ASN A 189 15.67 13.75 -6.09
CA ASN A 189 16.11 14.30 -4.80
C ASN A 189 15.06 14.04 -3.70
N VAL A 190 15.11 12.87 -3.07
CA VAL A 190 14.45 12.60 -1.78
C VAL A 190 15.24 13.29 -0.63
N SER A 191 15.52 14.58 -0.76
CA SER A 191 16.12 15.37 0.32
C SER A 191 15.76 16.86 0.30
N GLY A 192 14.89 17.34 -0.59
CA GLY A 192 14.67 18.79 -0.72
C GLY A 192 13.28 19.22 -1.17
N SER A 193 12.22 18.84 -0.46
CA SER A 193 10.94 19.56 -0.52
C SER A 193 10.53 19.90 0.90
N SER A 194 10.17 21.16 1.16
CA SER A 194 9.66 21.72 2.42
C SER A 194 9.30 20.64 3.44
N GLN A 195 10.31 20.23 4.21
CA GLN A 195 10.17 19.06 5.07
C GLN A 195 9.12 19.42 6.12
N LEU A 196 8.03 18.63 6.18
CA LEU A 196 7.50 18.25 7.48
C LEU A 196 8.72 17.99 8.36
N SER A 197 8.81 18.62 9.53
CA SER A 197 9.90 18.37 10.47
C SER A 197 10.20 16.86 10.52
N SER A 198 11.46 16.43 10.65
CA SER A 198 11.83 15.00 10.70
C SER A 198 10.87 14.21 11.61
N LYS A 199 10.43 14.88 12.69
CA LYS A 199 9.39 14.47 13.64
C LYS A 199 8.02 14.21 13.00
N ASP A 200 7.44 15.19 12.30
CA ASP A 200 6.11 15.04 11.67
C ASP A 200 6.14 14.01 10.51
N ALA A 201 7.25 13.92 9.79
CA ALA A 201 7.43 12.91 8.75
C ALA A 201 7.47 11.49 9.35
N PHE A 202 8.11 11.32 10.52
CA PHE A 202 8.16 10.06 11.25
C PHE A 202 6.76 9.64 11.73
N LEU A 203 5.98 10.56 12.29
CA LEU A 203 4.64 10.30 12.84
C LEU A 203 3.53 10.23 11.80
N SER A 204 3.75 10.78 10.60
CA SER A 204 2.73 10.83 9.54
C SER A 204 2.13 9.45 9.21
N LYS A 205 0.80 9.40 9.10
CA LYS A 205 0.04 8.19 8.75
C LYS A 205 0.32 6.98 9.67
N ALA A 206 0.65 7.23 10.94
CA ALA A 206 0.91 6.19 11.93
C ALA A 206 0.22 6.49 13.27
N GLU A 207 -0.16 5.45 13.99
CA GLU A 207 -0.74 5.55 15.33
C GLU A 207 0.36 5.34 16.39
N VAL A 208 0.49 6.25 17.35
CA VAL A 208 1.40 6.01 18.48
C VAL A 208 0.77 4.98 19.41
N LYS A 209 1.47 3.88 19.68
CA LYS A 209 1.00 2.77 20.52
C LYS A 209 2.10 2.26 21.43
N ASN A 210 1.73 1.81 22.63
CA ASN A 210 2.62 0.99 23.45
C ASN A 210 2.68 -0.46 22.92
N ILE A 211 3.60 -1.26 23.46
CA ILE A 211 3.82 -2.64 23.02
C ILE A 211 2.58 -3.51 23.29
N SER A 212 1.89 -3.35 24.42
CA SER A 212 0.71 -4.15 24.74
C SER A 212 -0.45 -3.88 23.75
N GLN A 213 -0.64 -2.62 23.34
CA GLN A 213 -1.59 -2.26 22.28
C GLN A 213 -1.20 -2.82 20.92
N ILE A 214 0.10 -2.87 20.59
CA ILE A 214 0.59 -3.52 19.35
C ILE A 214 0.30 -5.02 19.40
N ASN A 215 0.53 -5.67 20.54
CA ASN A 215 0.24 -7.09 20.75
C ASN A 215 -1.27 -7.36 20.65
N ALA A 216 -2.11 -6.57 21.33
CA ALA A 216 -3.56 -6.66 21.25
C ALA A 216 -4.07 -6.43 19.81
N THR A 217 -3.51 -5.43 19.12
CA THR A 217 -3.79 -5.19 17.70
C THR A 217 -3.43 -6.43 16.87
N SER A 218 -2.26 -7.04 17.11
CA SER A 218 -1.84 -8.28 16.46
C SER A 218 -2.79 -9.45 16.75
N GLU A 219 -3.30 -9.58 17.99
CA GLU A 219 -4.24 -10.63 18.39
C GLU A 219 -5.64 -10.47 17.80
N VAL A 220 -6.21 -9.27 17.86
CA VAL A 220 -7.50 -8.94 17.24
C VAL A 220 -7.45 -9.18 15.73
N ILE A 221 -6.31 -8.89 15.11
CA ILE A 221 -6.05 -9.17 13.71
C ILE A 221 -5.96 -10.68 13.45
N LYS A 222 -5.30 -11.45 14.33
CA LYS A 222 -5.17 -12.91 14.22
C LYS A 222 -6.53 -13.62 14.31
N SER A 223 -7.47 -13.12 15.12
CA SER A 223 -8.81 -13.71 15.28
C SER A 223 -9.77 -13.32 14.15
N ASN A 224 -9.61 -12.15 13.54
CA ASN A 224 -10.49 -11.61 12.50
C ASN A 224 -9.78 -11.31 11.17
N VAL A 225 -8.99 -12.28 10.67
CA VAL A 225 -8.19 -12.17 9.43
C VAL A 225 -9.04 -11.77 8.20
N SER A 226 -10.34 -12.06 8.19
CA SER A 226 -11.27 -11.68 7.12
C SER A 226 -11.74 -10.22 7.18
N PHE A 227 -11.63 -9.55 8.33
CA PHE A 227 -12.19 -8.21 8.58
C PHE A 227 -11.15 -7.09 8.44
N PHE A 228 -9.89 -7.32 8.83
CA PHE A 228 -8.81 -6.33 8.69
C PHE A 228 -8.04 -6.52 7.38
N LYS A 229 -8.43 -5.78 6.33
CA LYS A 229 -7.67 -5.70 5.07
C LYS A 229 -6.59 -4.61 5.05
N GLN A 230 -6.54 -3.75 6.07
CA GLN A 230 -5.60 -2.64 6.16
C GLN A 230 -4.44 -2.98 7.08
N GLU A 231 -3.22 -2.76 6.58
CA GLU A 231 -1.99 -2.86 7.35
C GLU A 231 -1.91 -1.64 8.27
N ILE A 232 -1.73 -1.88 9.56
CA ILE A 232 -1.69 -0.80 10.56
C ILE A 232 -0.24 -0.38 10.74
N VAL A 233 0.03 0.91 10.55
CA VAL A 233 1.35 1.48 10.84
C VAL A 233 1.30 2.12 12.21
N CYS A 234 2.17 1.67 13.10
CA CYS A 234 2.28 2.16 14.47
C CYS A 234 3.65 2.81 14.68
N VAL A 235 3.73 3.75 15.62
CA VAL A 235 4.97 4.26 16.17
C VAL A 235 5.06 3.88 17.65
N THR A 236 6.23 3.38 18.07
CA THR A 236 6.49 3.01 19.47
C THR A 236 7.96 3.26 19.81
N VAL A 237 8.31 3.14 21.09
CA VAL A 237 9.70 3.14 21.56
C VAL A 237 9.98 1.84 22.28
N ALA A 238 11.15 1.27 22.05
CA ALA A 238 11.53 0.03 22.69
C ALA A 238 13.04 -0.18 22.71
N LYS A 239 13.50 -1.01 23.66
CA LYS A 239 14.87 -1.50 23.73
C LYS A 239 14.97 -2.83 22.99
N ILE A 240 15.93 -3.00 22.10
CA ILE A 240 16.25 -4.30 21.53
C ILE A 240 16.90 -5.16 22.62
N THR A 241 16.28 -6.29 22.97
CA THR A 241 16.77 -7.17 24.04
C THR A 241 17.42 -8.44 23.53
N THR A 242 17.02 -8.92 22.35
CA THR A 242 17.46 -10.22 21.84
C THR A 242 17.39 -10.25 20.32
N ILE A 243 18.38 -10.88 19.68
CA ILE A 243 18.31 -11.26 18.26
C ILE A 243 17.72 -12.67 18.18
N VAL A 244 16.67 -12.85 17.40
CA VAL A 244 15.91 -14.11 17.32
C VAL A 244 16.36 -14.91 16.10
N MET A 245 16.83 -16.15 16.33
CA MET A 245 17.35 -17.08 15.32
C MET A 245 16.58 -18.42 15.34
N ASP A 246 15.24 -18.37 15.32
CA ASP A 246 14.40 -19.55 15.55
C ASP A 246 14.00 -20.31 14.26
N ASN A 247 13.64 -19.58 13.20
CA ASN A 247 13.03 -20.17 12.01
C ASN A 247 13.78 -19.90 10.70
N TYR A 248 14.68 -18.91 10.68
CA TYR A 248 15.35 -18.44 9.46
C TYR A 248 16.77 -17.96 9.76
N SER A 249 17.65 -18.06 8.77
CA SER A 249 18.98 -17.44 8.83
C SER A 249 18.88 -15.90 8.88
N TRP A 250 19.90 -15.27 9.49
CA TRP A 250 20.04 -13.82 9.64
C TRP A 250 20.18 -13.06 8.32
N CYS A 251 20.51 -13.78 7.24
CA CYS A 251 20.60 -13.23 5.91
C CYS A 251 19.98 -14.18 4.87
N TYR A 252 19.79 -13.66 3.66
CA TYR A 252 19.48 -14.46 2.50
C TYR A 252 20.25 -13.97 1.26
N PRO A 253 20.67 -14.89 0.39
CA PRO A 253 21.19 -14.58 -0.95
C PRO A 253 20.09 -13.96 -1.83
N ALA A 254 20.41 -12.87 -2.53
CA ALA A 254 19.48 -12.16 -3.40
C ALA A 254 20.13 -11.60 -4.67
N CYS A 255 19.30 -11.25 -5.64
CA CYS A 255 19.73 -10.44 -6.79
C CYS A 255 20.11 -9.02 -6.37
N ASP A 256 21.21 -8.51 -6.94
CA ASP A 256 21.74 -7.17 -6.70
C ASP A 256 20.72 -6.05 -6.97
N GLN A 257 19.89 -6.20 -8.00
CA GLN A 257 18.98 -5.17 -8.49
C GLN A 257 17.57 -5.29 -7.91
N CYS A 258 16.99 -6.49 -7.88
CA CYS A 258 15.57 -6.66 -7.53
C CYS A 258 15.33 -7.29 -6.16
N TYR A 259 16.39 -7.62 -5.41
CA TYR A 259 16.33 -8.10 -4.02
C TYR A 259 15.56 -9.43 -3.85
N LYS A 260 15.17 -10.08 -4.96
CA LYS A 260 14.53 -11.39 -4.91
C LYS A 260 15.55 -12.43 -4.47
N LYS A 261 15.12 -13.28 -3.52
CA LYS A 261 15.89 -14.42 -3.04
C LYS A 261 16.29 -15.33 -4.20
N VAL A 262 17.51 -15.85 -4.14
CA VAL A 262 18.09 -16.83 -5.07
C VAL A 262 18.69 -17.99 -4.30
N ASP A 263 18.77 -19.17 -4.91
CA ASP A 263 19.47 -20.30 -4.30
C ASP A 263 20.97 -20.23 -4.64
N ILE A 264 21.84 -20.33 -3.62
CA ILE A 264 23.29 -20.14 -3.74
C ILE A 264 23.96 -21.18 -4.65
N GLU A 265 23.29 -22.28 -4.95
CA GLU A 265 23.84 -23.38 -5.76
C GLU A 265 23.99 -23.02 -7.25
N ILE A 266 23.35 -21.95 -7.73
CA ILE A 266 23.33 -21.59 -9.15
C ILE A 266 24.08 -20.27 -9.37
N VAL A 267 25.33 -20.37 -9.83
CA VAL A 267 26.22 -19.20 -10.04
C VAL A 267 27.10 -19.42 -11.28
N PRO A 268 27.26 -18.44 -12.19
CA PRO A 268 26.51 -17.18 -12.31
C PRO A 268 25.03 -17.44 -12.70
N PHE A 269 24.16 -16.45 -12.50
CA PHE A 269 22.73 -16.59 -12.79
C PHE A 269 22.09 -15.34 -13.38
N THR A 270 21.07 -15.54 -14.20
CA THR A 270 20.20 -14.47 -14.67
C THR A 270 18.95 -14.40 -13.80
N CYS A 271 18.77 -13.30 -13.08
CA CYS A 271 17.60 -13.09 -12.26
C CYS A 271 16.33 -12.92 -13.13
N LEU A 272 15.16 -13.25 -12.58
CA LEU A 272 13.86 -13.03 -13.23
C LEU A 272 13.55 -11.55 -13.55
N CYS A 273 14.29 -10.60 -13.00
CA CYS A 273 14.22 -9.19 -13.40
C CYS A 273 15.01 -8.87 -14.68
N GLY A 274 15.68 -9.86 -15.29
CA GLY A 274 16.51 -9.71 -16.49
C GLY A 274 17.97 -9.36 -16.22
N LYS A 275 18.37 -9.24 -14.95
CA LYS A 275 19.73 -8.88 -14.54
C LYS A 275 20.63 -10.10 -14.46
N GLU A 276 21.77 -10.05 -15.13
CA GLU A 276 22.85 -11.02 -14.96
C GLU A 276 23.63 -10.69 -13.69
N ASN A 277 23.85 -11.70 -12.86
CA ASN A 277 24.56 -11.61 -11.59
C ASN A 277 25.71 -12.63 -11.62
N ASP A 278 26.92 -12.16 -11.38
CA ASP A 278 28.09 -13.02 -11.25
C ASP A 278 28.05 -13.84 -9.96
N GLN A 279 27.51 -13.25 -8.88
CA GLN A 279 27.31 -13.87 -7.57
C GLN A 279 26.06 -13.30 -6.88
N PRO A 280 25.41 -14.05 -5.97
CA PRO A 280 24.34 -13.50 -5.15
C PRO A 280 24.88 -12.51 -4.12
N VAL A 281 24.11 -11.46 -3.83
CA VAL A 281 24.40 -10.47 -2.77
C VAL A 281 23.66 -10.90 -1.51
N LEU A 282 24.35 -10.98 -0.36
CA LEU A 282 23.70 -11.28 0.91
C LEU A 282 22.92 -10.05 1.40
N ARG A 283 21.73 -10.31 1.95
CA ARG A 283 20.80 -9.28 2.44
C ARG A 283 20.33 -9.63 3.84
N TYR A 284 20.26 -8.66 4.75
CA TYR A 284 19.76 -8.94 6.11
C TYR A 284 18.29 -9.32 6.13
N ARG A 285 17.99 -10.21 7.06
CA ARG A 285 16.65 -10.66 7.42
C ARG A 285 16.66 -11.04 8.89
N VAL A 286 16.48 -10.05 9.77
CA VAL A 286 16.70 -10.25 11.20
C VAL A 286 15.42 -10.00 12.00
N GLU A 287 15.08 -10.95 12.85
CA GLU A 287 14.06 -10.78 13.88
C GLU A 287 14.70 -10.35 15.19
N VAL A 288 14.08 -9.37 15.84
CA VAL A 288 14.52 -8.86 17.14
C VAL A 288 13.38 -8.89 18.14
N MET A 289 13.68 -9.27 19.38
CA MET A 289 12.78 -9.04 20.51
C MET A 289 13.03 -7.63 21.01
N VAL A 290 11.95 -6.88 21.20
CA VAL A 290 12.00 -5.55 21.79
C VAL A 290 11.19 -5.51 23.08
N ASN A 291 11.64 -4.72 24.05
CA ASN A 291 10.98 -4.55 25.34
C ASN A 291 10.81 -3.07 25.69
N HIS A 292 9.65 -2.73 26.26
CA HIS A 292 9.40 -1.43 26.87
C HIS A 292 8.41 -1.59 28.03
N LYS A 293 8.75 -1.05 29.21
CA LYS A 293 7.94 -1.12 30.44
C LYS A 293 7.49 -2.56 30.80
N GLY A 294 8.33 -3.57 30.57
CA GLY A 294 8.05 -4.97 30.91
C GLY A 294 7.28 -5.75 29.83
N GLU A 295 6.70 -5.06 28.85
CA GLU A 295 6.04 -5.66 27.69
C GLU A 295 7.05 -5.98 26.60
N GLN A 296 6.88 -7.11 25.92
CA GLN A 296 7.77 -7.56 24.85
C GLN A 296 7.02 -7.92 23.56
N THR A 297 7.67 -7.71 22.42
CA THR A 297 7.16 -8.13 21.11
C THR A 297 8.28 -8.36 20.10
N LYS A 298 7.96 -9.05 19.00
CA LYS A 298 8.91 -9.34 17.92
C LYS A 298 8.79 -8.33 16.78
N PHE A 299 9.90 -7.74 16.38
CA PHE A 299 10.01 -6.91 15.19
C PHE A 299 10.91 -7.56 14.14
N PHE A 300 10.58 -7.33 12.88
CA PHE A 300 11.29 -7.85 11.72
C PHE A 300 11.98 -6.70 10.99
N ILE A 301 13.29 -6.78 10.80
CA ILE A 301 14.11 -5.74 10.18
C ILE A 301 14.72 -6.28 8.89
N TRP A 302 14.49 -5.57 7.79
CA TRP A 302 15.04 -5.89 6.47
C TRP A 302 16.41 -5.26 6.26
N ASP A 303 17.10 -5.74 5.22
CA ASP A 303 18.41 -5.30 4.74
C ASP A 303 18.71 -3.81 4.92
N ARG A 304 17.87 -2.94 4.33
CA ARG A 304 18.13 -1.51 4.31
C ARG A 304 18.21 -0.92 5.72
N GLU A 305 17.17 -1.13 6.53
CA GLU A 305 17.10 -0.56 7.88
C GLU A 305 18.15 -1.21 8.79
N TYR A 306 18.44 -2.50 8.61
CA TYR A 306 19.44 -3.20 9.41
C TYR A 306 20.86 -2.70 9.09
N ALA A 307 21.25 -2.66 7.81
CA ALA A 307 22.57 -2.21 7.38
C ALA A 307 22.83 -0.75 7.81
N GLN A 308 21.80 0.09 7.80
CA GLN A 308 21.91 1.47 8.31
C GLN A 308 22.15 1.51 9.84
N LEU A 309 21.56 0.60 10.62
CA LEU A 309 21.75 0.54 12.06
C LEU A 309 23.18 0.13 12.46
N ILE A 310 23.72 -0.90 11.79
CA ILE A 310 25.04 -1.44 12.14
C ILE A 310 26.20 -0.82 11.34
N GLY A 311 25.90 -0.09 10.26
CA GLY A 311 26.88 0.55 9.38
C GLY A 311 27.66 -0.41 8.47
N GLN A 312 27.20 -1.65 8.30
CA GLN A 312 27.84 -2.68 7.48
C GLN A 312 26.78 -3.46 6.69
N SER A 313 27.15 -3.93 5.50
CA SER A 313 26.34 -4.82 4.67
C SER A 313 26.46 -6.28 5.14
N ALA A 314 25.47 -7.10 4.76
CA ALA A 314 25.48 -8.52 5.12
C ALA A 314 26.67 -9.27 4.49
N ASP A 315 27.10 -8.89 3.29
CA ASP A 315 28.29 -9.45 2.64
C ASP A 315 29.58 -9.13 3.40
N GLU A 316 29.75 -7.89 3.86
CA GLU A 316 30.92 -7.50 4.67
C GLU A 316 30.96 -8.27 5.99
N VAL A 317 29.80 -8.42 6.65
CA VAL A 317 29.71 -9.20 7.89
C VAL A 317 29.99 -10.69 7.65
N ASN A 318 29.47 -11.27 6.56
CA ASN A 318 29.73 -12.67 6.25
C ASN A 318 31.20 -12.91 5.85
N LYS A 319 31.82 -11.96 5.16
CA LYS A 319 33.24 -12.03 4.80
C LYS A 319 34.14 -12.08 6.03
N LEU A 320 33.90 -11.20 7.02
CA LEU A 320 34.62 -11.22 8.28
C LEU A 320 34.43 -12.55 9.03
N LYS A 321 33.22 -13.10 9.01
CA LYS A 321 32.93 -14.40 9.63
C LYS A 321 33.75 -15.55 9.00
N ILE A 322 33.87 -15.55 7.67
CA ILE A 322 34.69 -16.51 6.93
C ILE A 322 36.19 -16.32 7.25
N GLU A 323 36.66 -15.08 7.37
CA GLU A 323 38.04 -14.77 7.76
C GLU A 323 38.37 -15.28 9.18
N ASP A 324 37.40 -15.22 10.10
CA ASP A 324 37.49 -15.79 11.45
C ASP A 324 37.33 -17.34 11.49
N GLY A 325 37.15 -17.97 10.33
CA GLY A 325 37.09 -19.44 10.18
C GLY A 325 35.69 -20.05 10.26
N ASP A 326 34.63 -19.24 10.38
CA ASP A 326 33.24 -19.71 10.37
C ASP A 326 32.59 -19.49 9.00
N VAL A 327 32.44 -20.60 8.27
CA VAL A 327 31.90 -20.64 6.91
C VAL A 327 30.41 -20.94 6.86
N ASP A 328 29.75 -21.27 7.98
CA ASP A 328 28.33 -21.63 7.98
C ASP A 328 27.47 -20.36 7.97
N LEU A 329 26.82 -20.07 6.84
CA LEU A 329 25.94 -18.91 6.71
C LEU A 329 24.80 -18.87 7.72
N ASN A 330 24.38 -19.99 8.31
CA ASN A 330 23.30 -20.02 9.29
C ASN A 330 23.74 -19.58 10.70
N VAL A 331 25.04 -19.64 11.00
CA VAL A 331 25.57 -19.15 12.26
C VAL A 331 25.49 -17.63 12.30
N SER A 332 24.86 -17.11 13.35
CA SER A 332 24.71 -15.66 13.57
C SER A 332 26.07 -15.01 13.85
N PRO A 333 26.46 -13.97 13.10
CA PRO A 333 27.71 -13.26 13.34
C PRO A 333 27.60 -12.36 14.58
N GLN A 334 28.70 -12.22 15.33
CA GLN A 334 28.77 -11.35 16.51
C GLN A 334 28.45 -9.88 16.20
N ALA A 335 28.63 -9.46 14.94
CA ALA A 335 28.26 -8.12 14.51
C ALA A 335 26.77 -7.78 14.74
N LEU A 336 25.88 -8.78 14.78
CA LEU A 336 24.45 -8.56 15.07
C LEU A 336 24.20 -8.09 16.51
N ASP A 337 25.10 -8.45 17.45
CA ASP A 337 24.97 -8.12 18.87
C ASP A 337 25.12 -6.62 19.14
N ARG A 338 25.64 -5.85 18.19
CA ARG A 338 25.77 -4.38 18.30
C ARG A 338 24.44 -3.67 18.52
N LEU A 339 23.33 -4.30 18.12
CA LEU A 339 21.99 -3.75 18.32
C LEU A 339 21.42 -4.06 19.71
N LEU A 340 22.00 -5.04 20.42
CA LEU A 340 21.53 -5.40 21.75
C LEU A 340 21.71 -4.20 22.68
N GLY A 341 20.60 -3.80 23.29
CA GLY A 341 20.55 -2.69 24.22
C GLY A 341 20.22 -1.33 23.59
N CYS A 342 20.18 -1.20 22.27
CA CYS A 342 19.75 0.03 21.60
C CYS A 342 18.29 0.36 21.95
N PHE A 343 18.06 1.58 22.44
CA PHE A 343 16.73 2.11 22.72
C PHE A 343 16.35 3.08 21.61
N LEU A 344 15.31 2.74 20.83
CA LEU A 344 14.98 3.41 19.59
C LEU A 344 13.48 3.71 19.53
N ALA A 345 13.13 4.77 18.80
CA ALA A 345 11.78 4.95 18.27
C ALA A 345 11.64 4.11 16.99
N PHE A 346 10.61 3.30 16.91
CA PHE A 346 10.31 2.44 15.77
C PHE A 346 9.00 2.86 15.11
N LYS A 347 9.03 3.01 13.78
CA LYS A 347 7.83 3.02 12.95
C LYS A 347 7.66 1.62 12.37
N VAL A 348 6.63 0.91 12.81
CA VAL A 348 6.38 -0.49 12.48
C VAL A 348 5.08 -0.67 11.73
N LYS A 349 5.08 -1.62 10.80
CA LYS A 349 3.93 -2.05 10.04
C LYS A 349 3.50 -3.42 10.53
N VAL A 350 2.35 -3.48 11.19
CA VAL A 350 1.76 -4.74 11.65
C VAL A 350 1.09 -5.42 10.47
N GLN A 351 1.56 -6.61 10.10
CA GLN A 351 1.05 -7.35 8.94
C GLN A 351 0.22 -8.56 9.38
N PRO A 352 -1.13 -8.48 9.29
CA PRO A 352 -2.04 -9.59 9.57
C PRO A 352 -1.65 -10.91 8.92
N ARG A 353 -1.34 -10.82 7.63
CA ARG A 353 -1.18 -11.96 6.73
C ARG A 353 0.06 -12.79 7.06
N PHE A 354 1.12 -12.11 7.50
CA PHE A 354 2.41 -12.73 7.81
C PHE A 354 2.63 -12.87 9.32
N ARG A 355 1.67 -12.41 10.14
CA ARG A 355 1.70 -12.45 11.61
C ARG A 355 2.98 -11.86 12.21
N ASN A 356 3.53 -10.85 11.57
CA ASN A 356 4.75 -10.17 11.97
C ASN A 356 4.56 -8.65 11.98
N SER A 357 5.51 -7.96 12.61
CA SER A 357 5.60 -6.51 12.66
C SER A 357 6.90 -6.09 11.99
N VAL A 358 6.82 -5.43 10.84
CA VAL A 358 8.00 -5.06 10.03
C VAL A 358 8.40 -3.62 10.35
N VAL A 359 9.67 -3.40 10.67
CA VAL A 359 10.21 -2.05 10.86
C VAL A 359 10.29 -1.34 9.51
N LEU A 360 9.64 -0.18 9.41
CA LEU A 360 9.70 0.70 8.24
C LEU A 360 10.77 1.77 8.39
N LYS A 361 10.94 2.29 9.62
CA LYS A 361 11.95 3.27 10.00
C LYS A 361 12.24 3.14 11.49
N TYR A 362 13.41 3.62 11.89
CA TYR A 362 13.78 3.80 13.29
C TYR A 362 14.40 5.19 13.48
N SER A 363 14.56 5.60 14.74
CA SER A 363 15.31 6.79 15.12
C SER A 363 15.94 6.59 16.50
N ASP A 364 17.18 7.00 16.63
CA ASP A 364 17.95 7.09 17.88
C ASP A 364 17.98 8.52 18.45
N GLU A 365 17.44 9.51 17.72
CA GLU A 365 17.33 10.89 18.21
C GLU A 365 16.50 10.97 19.50
N SER A 366 17.13 11.41 20.59
CA SER A 366 16.50 11.50 21.92
C SER A 366 15.26 12.40 21.91
N ASP A 367 15.29 13.48 21.14
CA ASP A 367 14.17 14.39 20.92
C ASP A 367 12.91 13.67 20.42
N LEU A 368 13.05 12.81 19.41
CA LEU A 368 11.93 12.09 18.83
C LEU A 368 11.46 10.97 19.77
N ILE A 369 12.40 10.29 20.42
CA ILE A 369 12.10 9.25 21.41
C ILE A 369 11.24 9.84 22.54
N ASN A 370 11.63 11.00 23.09
CA ASN A 370 10.89 11.68 24.16
C ASN A 370 9.49 12.10 23.70
N VAL A 371 9.38 12.67 22.49
CA VAL A 371 8.08 13.04 21.91
C VAL A 371 7.17 11.81 21.77
N VAL A 372 7.69 10.69 21.29
CA VAL A 372 6.90 9.45 21.19
C VAL A 372 6.53 8.92 22.58
N LEU A 373 7.45 8.96 23.55
CA LEU A 373 7.17 8.59 24.95
C LEU A 373 6.00 9.40 25.53
N ASP A 374 5.98 10.72 25.31
CA ASP A 374 4.92 11.61 25.80
C ASP A 374 3.56 11.34 25.12
N MET A 375 3.56 10.82 23.89
CA MET A 375 2.34 10.46 23.16
C MET A 375 1.87 9.04 23.42
N ILE A 376 2.71 8.17 24.01
CA ILE A 376 2.30 6.81 24.33
C ILE A 376 1.26 6.89 25.46
N PRO A 377 0.04 6.34 25.25
CA PRO A 377 -0.96 6.32 26.31
C PRO A 377 -0.45 5.47 27.47
N ASP A 378 -0.37 6.09 28.66
CA ASP A 378 -0.09 5.36 29.89
C ASP A 378 -1.24 4.38 30.16
N SER A 379 -0.87 3.14 30.47
CA SER A 379 -1.79 2.05 30.77
C SER A 379 -2.57 2.24 32.09
N GLU A 380 -2.37 3.36 32.79
CA GLU A 380 -3.08 3.70 34.04
C GLU A 380 -4.14 4.78 33.81
N GLN A 381 -5.20 4.44 33.09
CA GLN A 381 -6.50 5.10 33.23
C GLN A 381 -7.65 4.15 32.86
N SER A 382 -7.65 2.97 33.46
CA SER A 382 -8.89 2.24 33.74
C SER A 382 -9.48 2.79 35.05
N VAL A 383 -10.11 3.97 35.02
CA VAL A 383 -10.95 4.41 36.14
C VAL A 383 -12.35 3.86 35.89
N PHE A 384 -12.65 2.78 36.61
CA PHE A 384 -14.00 2.38 36.92
C PHE A 384 -14.70 3.56 37.61
N VAL A 385 -15.75 4.11 36.98
CA VAL A 385 -16.73 4.94 37.71
C VAL A 385 -17.89 4.03 38.07
N THR A 386 -17.74 3.32 39.19
CA THR A 386 -18.87 2.84 39.99
C THR A 386 -19.41 4.02 40.78
N GLY A 387 -20.73 4.23 40.74
CA GLY A 387 -21.42 5.29 41.46
C GLY A 387 -21.48 5.08 42.98
N ASP A 388 -21.68 6.18 43.70
CA ASP A 388 -22.82 6.41 44.63
C ASP A 388 -22.57 7.70 45.46
N HIS A 389 -23.43 8.73 45.28
CA HIS A 389 -24.56 9.17 46.16
C HIS A 389 -24.14 10.39 47.02
N ASP A 390 -24.91 11.46 47.27
CA ASP A 390 -26.36 11.75 47.35
C ASP A 390 -26.52 13.31 47.50
N PRO A 391 -27.68 13.99 47.76
CA PRO A 391 -29.11 13.64 47.69
C PRO A 391 -30.03 14.70 47.01
N LEU A 392 -31.33 14.36 46.96
CA LEU A 392 -32.54 15.21 46.86
C LEU A 392 -33.24 15.25 45.48
N LEU A 393 -34.24 14.37 45.31
CA LEU A 393 -35.66 14.74 45.21
C LEU A 393 -36.56 13.48 45.08
N ARG A 394 -37.17 13.13 46.22
CA ARG A 394 -38.53 12.63 46.46
C ARG A 394 -39.44 12.28 45.26
N ILE A 395 -40.06 11.08 45.37
CA ILE A 395 -41.49 10.70 45.15
C ILE A 395 -41.70 9.41 44.30
N PRO A 396 -42.70 8.56 44.64
CA PRO A 396 -42.44 7.13 44.84
C PRO A 396 -43.32 6.13 44.05
N LEU A 397 -42.89 4.86 44.12
CA LEU A 397 -43.64 3.59 44.18
C LEU A 397 -44.64 3.22 43.06
N THR A 398 -44.44 2.03 42.49
CA THR A 398 -45.47 0.96 42.50
C THR A 398 -44.81 -0.44 42.30
N PRO A 399 -45.23 -1.47 43.06
CA PRO A 399 -44.69 -2.83 42.97
C PRO A 399 -45.70 -3.83 42.40
N THR A 400 -45.25 -4.83 41.63
CA THR A 400 -45.77 -6.22 41.58
C THR A 400 -44.92 -6.98 40.54
N LYS A 401 -44.51 -8.23 40.70
CA LYS A 401 -45.05 -9.37 41.44
C LYS A 401 -43.89 -10.35 41.69
N ARG A 402 -43.85 -10.92 42.91
CA ARG A 402 -43.13 -12.16 43.23
C ARG A 402 -43.85 -13.34 42.58
N VAL A 403 -43.11 -14.30 42.05
CA VAL A 403 -43.36 -15.74 42.30
C VAL A 403 -41.99 -16.40 42.52
N SER A 404 -41.96 -17.20 43.57
CA SER A 404 -40.83 -17.85 44.24
C SER A 404 -40.73 -19.33 43.89
N PHE A 405 -39.53 -19.89 44.09
CA PHE A 405 -39.25 -21.29 44.53
C PHE A 405 -39.68 -22.39 43.53
N ASP A 406 -38.94 -23.46 43.26
CA ASP A 406 -37.79 -24.09 43.91
C ASP A 406 -37.35 -25.29 43.04
N GLU A 407 -36.26 -25.96 43.44
CA GLU A 407 -35.84 -27.34 43.07
C GLU A 407 -35.18 -27.52 41.69
N LEU A 408 -33.89 -27.84 41.57
CA LEU A 408 -33.05 -28.98 42.02
C LEU A 408 -32.70 -29.86 40.79
N ASP A 409 -31.39 -29.95 40.56
CA ASP A 409 -30.59 -31.09 40.08
C ASP A 409 -30.83 -31.79 38.72
N ASP A 410 -29.66 -32.16 38.16
CA ASP A 410 -29.31 -33.26 37.25
C ASP A 410 -29.71 -33.18 35.76
N GLU A 411 -28.79 -32.72 34.90
CA GLU A 411 -27.86 -33.56 34.09
C GLU A 411 -26.80 -32.71 33.34
#